data_AF-A0A2P8FXB0-F1
#
_entry.id   AF-A0A2P8FXB0-F1
#
_cell.length_a   1.000
_cell.length_b   1.000
_cell.length_c   1.000
_cell.angle_alpha   90.00
_cell.angle_beta   90.00
_cell.angle_gamma   90.00
#
_symmetry.space_group_name_H-M   'P 1'
#
loop_
_entity.id
_entity.type
_entity.pdbx_description
1 polymer ?
#
loop_
_entity_poly.entity_id
_entity_poly.type
_entity_poly.pdbx_seq_one_letter_code
_entity_poly.pdbx_strand_id
1 'polypeptide(L)'
;MKMIFLYIVLTFASLSCKSGTKPASAVIEGKQEQAETLQTVSPDQLEAKDSSFYLKASKGKDGEICLKYRLSHTNDYKEFCFKYFDYSDVVFPDTSVGIISGASFRQSSYYLVHDSILILPLIGMNNFLSVYVLNLQSQQVLGSDIRTSFGLVWIDEKSSTFLTTDTPDYTNDTTYLYKLNKYKITGGEMSLVMTDTVHMKVDLKDDIKINYRIARRLLH
;
A
#
# COMPACT_ATOMS: atom_id res chain seq x y z
N MET A 1 40.48 43.53 11.76
CA MET A 1 40.12 44.50 12.82
C MET A 1 38.78 45.12 12.42
N LYS A 2 37.75 44.97 13.28
CA LYS A 2 36.52 45.80 13.49
C LYS A 2 35.86 46.54 12.28
N MET A 3 34.55 46.69 12.12
CA MET A 3 33.31 46.26 12.78
C MET A 3 32.13 46.82 11.95
N ILE A 4 31.03 46.05 11.87
CA ILE A 4 29.58 46.43 11.87
C ILE A 4 29.05 47.50 10.87
N PHE A 5 28.02 47.18 10.07
CA PHE A 5 26.60 47.50 10.38
C PHE A 5 25.62 47.03 9.30
N LEU A 6 24.59 46.36 9.80
CA LEU A 6 23.34 45.92 9.19
C LEU A 6 22.46 47.14 8.89
N TYR A 7 21.78 47.20 7.74
CA TYR A 7 20.55 47.98 7.61
C TYR A 7 19.53 47.27 6.70
N ILE A 8 18.40 46.97 7.32
CA ILE A 8 17.13 46.51 6.73
C ILE A 8 16.39 47.75 6.22
N VAL A 9 15.84 47.68 5.01
CA VAL A 9 14.73 48.56 4.60
C VAL A 9 13.66 47.72 3.92
N LEU A 10 12.54 47.57 4.63
CA LEU A 10 11.23 47.20 4.08
C LEU A 10 10.63 48.40 3.35
N THR A 11 10.03 48.17 2.19
CA THR A 11 8.99 49.05 1.67
C THR A 11 7.79 48.22 1.22
N PHE A 12 6.70 48.35 1.98
CA PHE A 12 5.35 48.02 1.53
C PHE A 12 4.86 49.13 0.59
N ALA A 13 4.26 48.73 -0.54
CA ALA A 13 3.35 49.59 -1.27
C ALA A 13 2.13 48.78 -1.67
N SER A 14 1.06 49.00 -0.91
CA SER A 14 -0.32 48.62 -1.18
C SER A 14 -0.88 49.37 -2.38
N LEU A 15 -1.57 48.68 -3.28
CA LEU A 15 -2.55 49.28 -4.18
C LEU A 15 -3.88 48.54 -4.00
N SER A 16 -4.70 49.11 -3.11
CA SER A 16 -6.12 48.86 -3.01
C SER A 16 -6.83 49.89 -3.87
N CYS A 17 -7.57 49.44 -4.88
CA CYS A 17 -8.66 50.22 -5.48
C CYS A 17 -9.95 49.42 -5.32
N LYS A 18 -10.76 49.85 -4.34
CA LYS A 18 -12.21 49.62 -4.29
C LYS A 18 -12.88 50.53 -5.32
N SER A 19 -13.85 50.02 -6.06
CA SER A 19 -15.27 50.45 -5.96
C SER A 19 -16.09 50.02 -7.19
N GLY A 20 -17.31 49.50 -6.98
CA GLY A 20 -18.41 49.69 -7.94
C GLY A 20 -19.30 48.49 -8.25
N THR A 21 -20.27 48.22 -7.36
CA THR A 21 -21.71 47.96 -7.66
C THR A 21 -22.15 46.77 -8.56
N LYS A 22 -22.93 45.86 -7.96
CA LYS A 22 -23.82 44.80 -8.52
C LYS A 22 -24.92 45.37 -9.47
N PRO A 23 -25.48 44.64 -10.46
CA PRO A 23 -26.54 43.64 -10.19
C PRO A 23 -26.56 42.40 -11.12
N ALA A 24 -27.46 41.48 -10.77
CA ALA A 24 -27.74 40.17 -11.35
C ALA A 24 -28.09 40.18 -12.85
N SER A 25 -27.78 39.09 -13.56
CA SER A 25 -28.70 38.51 -14.55
C SER A 25 -28.28 37.10 -15.01
N ALA A 26 -29.32 36.31 -15.32
CA ALA A 26 -29.44 35.33 -16.38
C ALA A 26 -28.63 34.02 -16.33
N VAL A 27 -29.38 32.96 -16.05
CA VAL A 27 -29.30 31.63 -16.68
C VAL A 27 -29.04 31.77 -18.19
N ILE A 28 -27.97 31.16 -18.69
CA ILE A 28 -27.89 30.62 -20.06
C ILE A 28 -27.18 29.26 -19.96
N GLU A 29 -27.94 28.21 -20.31
CA GLU A 29 -27.43 26.87 -20.59
C GLU A 29 -26.42 26.91 -21.74
N GLY A 30 -25.31 26.19 -21.55
CA GLY A 30 -24.30 25.99 -22.59
C GLY A 30 -23.40 24.81 -22.23
N LYS A 31 -23.83 23.61 -22.63
CA LYS A 31 -23.05 22.37 -22.78
C LYS A 31 -21.53 22.60 -22.87
N GLN A 32 -20.76 22.01 -21.96
CA GLN A 32 -19.51 21.32 -22.32
C GLN A 32 -19.01 20.38 -21.21
N GLU A 33 -18.90 19.10 -21.61
CA GLU A 33 -17.99 18.06 -21.14
C GLU A 33 -17.98 17.63 -19.66
N GLN A 34 -18.81 16.62 -19.40
CA GLN A 34 -18.49 15.53 -18.48
C GLN A 34 -17.17 14.86 -18.88
N ALA A 35 -16.15 15.00 -18.03
CA ALA A 35 -15.06 14.05 -17.78
C ALA A 35 -14.37 14.57 -16.50
N GLU A 36 -14.12 13.84 -15.42
CA GLU A 36 -14.00 12.40 -15.23
C GLU A 36 -14.80 11.99 -14.00
N THR A 37 -15.60 10.96 -14.16
CA THR A 37 -16.17 10.20 -13.06
C THR A 37 -15.01 9.62 -12.25
N LEU A 38 -14.76 10.15 -11.04
CA LEU A 38 -14.07 9.41 -9.98
C LEU A 38 -14.82 8.09 -9.82
N GLN A 39 -14.29 7.02 -10.42
CA GLN A 39 -14.85 5.69 -10.27
C GLN A 39 -14.72 5.32 -8.80
N THR A 40 -15.86 5.23 -8.12
CA THR A 40 -16.03 4.47 -6.89
C THR A 40 -15.52 3.06 -7.15
N VAL A 41 -14.30 2.76 -6.70
CA VAL A 41 -13.77 1.41 -6.66
C VAL A 41 -14.70 0.62 -5.74
N SER A 42 -15.37 -0.40 -6.27
CA SER A 42 -16.16 -1.31 -5.45
C SER A 42 -15.22 -1.96 -4.43
N PRO A 43 -15.59 -2.12 -3.14
CA PRO A 43 -14.76 -2.80 -2.15
C PRO A 43 -14.38 -4.25 -2.54
N ASP A 44 -15.05 -4.79 -3.54
CA ASP A 44 -14.85 -6.14 -4.08
C ASP A 44 -13.76 -6.23 -5.17
N GLN A 45 -13.10 -5.12 -5.51
CA GLN A 45 -12.08 -5.09 -6.56
C GLN A 45 -10.91 -4.17 -6.19
N LEU A 46 -9.71 -4.56 -6.60
CA LEU A 46 -8.54 -3.69 -6.65
C LEU A 46 -8.25 -3.37 -8.11
N GLU A 47 -8.10 -2.09 -8.43
CA GLU A 47 -7.67 -1.64 -9.76
C GLU A 47 -6.54 -0.62 -9.63
N ALA A 48 -5.44 -0.88 -10.33
CA ALA A 48 -4.26 -0.05 -10.38
C ALA A 48 -3.81 0.12 -11.83
N LYS A 49 -3.61 1.36 -12.25
CA LYS A 49 -3.26 1.70 -13.63
C LYS A 49 -2.27 2.85 -13.65
N ASP A 50 -1.15 2.64 -14.32
CA ASP A 50 -0.20 3.67 -14.71
C ASP A 50 0.17 3.53 -16.20
N SER A 51 1.11 4.35 -16.68
CA SER A 51 1.54 4.35 -18.09
C SER A 51 2.15 3.02 -18.55
N SER A 52 2.73 2.26 -17.63
CA SER A 52 3.51 1.05 -17.86
C SER A 52 2.87 -0.20 -17.26
N PHE A 53 1.93 -0.08 -16.34
CA PHE A 53 1.37 -1.20 -15.61
C PHE A 53 -0.15 -1.10 -15.52
N TYR A 54 -0.81 -2.24 -15.66
CA TYR A 54 -2.22 -2.39 -15.34
C TYR A 54 -2.40 -3.64 -14.50
N LEU A 55 -3.21 -3.52 -13.45
CA LEU A 55 -3.66 -4.63 -12.62
C LEU A 55 -5.10 -4.39 -12.22
N LYS A 56 -5.93 -5.39 -12.45
CA LYS A 56 -7.24 -5.51 -11.87
C LYS A 56 -7.33 -6.86 -11.17
N ALA A 57 -7.58 -6.84 -9.87
CA ALA A 57 -7.86 -8.03 -9.08
C ALA A 57 -9.33 -8.01 -8.66
N SER A 58 -10.01 -9.13 -8.83
CA SER A 58 -11.42 -9.27 -8.49
C SER A 58 -11.71 -10.69 -8.04
N LYS A 59 -12.78 -10.86 -7.26
CA LYS A 59 -13.31 -12.19 -6.95
C LYS A 59 -13.71 -12.93 -8.24
N GLY A 60 -13.20 -14.13 -8.39
CA GLY A 60 -13.52 -15.08 -9.45
C GLY A 60 -14.66 -16.02 -9.05
N LYS A 61 -14.73 -17.18 -9.71
CA LYS A 61 -15.64 -18.27 -9.34
C LYS A 61 -14.96 -19.22 -8.36
N ASP A 62 -15.73 -20.02 -7.63
CA ASP A 62 -15.23 -21.15 -6.82
C ASP A 62 -14.06 -20.79 -5.88
N GLY A 63 -14.21 -19.69 -5.14
CA GLY A 63 -13.22 -19.21 -4.18
C GLY A 63 -11.92 -18.72 -4.82
N GLU A 64 -11.95 -18.21 -6.05
CA GLU A 64 -10.74 -17.69 -6.70
C GLU A 64 -10.64 -16.17 -6.63
N ILE A 65 -9.41 -15.69 -6.73
CA ILE A 65 -9.11 -14.31 -7.09
C ILE A 65 -8.53 -14.36 -8.49
N CYS A 66 -9.10 -13.57 -9.38
CA CYS A 66 -8.66 -13.45 -10.75
C CYS A 66 -8.02 -12.09 -10.98
N LEU A 67 -6.84 -12.14 -11.58
CA LEU A 67 -6.06 -10.98 -11.98
C LEU A 67 -6.18 -10.80 -13.49
N LYS A 68 -6.47 -9.58 -13.94
CA LYS A 68 -6.22 -9.13 -15.30
C LYS A 68 -5.12 -8.09 -15.25
N TYR A 69 -4.00 -8.31 -15.92
CA TYR A 69 -2.84 -7.43 -15.81
C TYR A 69 -2.09 -7.27 -17.13
N ARG A 70 -1.29 -6.20 -17.21
CA ARG A 70 -0.34 -5.94 -18.30
C ARG A 70 0.95 -5.42 -17.66
N LEU A 71 2.07 -6.09 -17.94
CA LEU A 71 3.39 -5.69 -17.44
C LEU A 71 4.03 -4.65 -18.36
N SER A 72 4.96 -3.87 -17.83
CA SER A 72 5.68 -2.78 -18.53
C SER A 72 6.37 -3.21 -19.82
N HIS A 73 6.85 -4.45 -19.89
CA HIS A 73 7.57 -4.99 -21.03
C HIS A 73 6.70 -5.81 -21.98
N THR A 74 5.37 -5.81 -21.77
CA THR A 74 4.42 -6.59 -22.57
C THR A 74 3.28 -5.73 -23.08
N ASN A 75 2.90 -5.90 -24.34
CA ASN A 75 1.75 -5.18 -24.90
C ASN A 75 0.41 -5.88 -24.64
N ASP A 76 0.45 -7.16 -24.25
CA ASP A 76 -0.74 -7.98 -24.11
C ASP A 76 -1.23 -8.04 -22.67
N TYR A 77 -2.55 -8.05 -22.53
CA TYR A 77 -3.18 -8.37 -21.26
C TYR A 77 -3.10 -9.88 -21.00
N LYS A 78 -2.81 -10.24 -19.76
CA LYS A 78 -2.83 -11.62 -19.26
C LYS A 78 -3.86 -11.75 -18.16
N GLU A 79 -4.34 -12.98 -18.01
CA GLU A 79 -5.25 -13.36 -16.93
C GLU A 79 -4.58 -14.43 -16.07
N PHE A 80 -4.72 -14.33 -14.74
CA PHE A 80 -4.20 -15.32 -13.81
C PHE A 80 -5.12 -15.42 -12.61
N CYS A 81 -5.71 -16.60 -12.39
CA CYS A 81 -6.53 -16.89 -11.23
C CYS A 81 -5.79 -17.79 -10.25
N PHE A 82 -5.99 -17.57 -8.96
CA PHE A 82 -5.43 -18.39 -7.89
C PHE A 82 -6.48 -18.63 -6.81
N LYS A 83 -6.32 -19.73 -6.07
CA LYS A 83 -7.23 -20.08 -4.98
C LYS A 83 -7.06 -19.12 -3.81
N TYR A 84 -8.20 -18.58 -3.39
CA TYR A 84 -8.37 -17.83 -2.17
C TYR A 84 -9.22 -18.68 -1.22
N PHE A 85 -8.83 -18.72 0.04
CA PHE A 85 -9.62 -19.47 0.99
C PHE A 85 -10.95 -18.73 1.17
N ASP A 86 -12.08 -19.43 1.00
CA ASP A 86 -13.46 -18.88 1.09
C ASP A 86 -13.77 -18.42 2.52
N TYR A 87 -13.11 -17.37 2.94
CA TYR A 87 -13.47 -16.57 4.09
C TYR A 87 -14.58 -15.63 3.67
N SER A 88 -15.56 -15.45 4.56
CA SER A 88 -16.74 -14.62 4.35
C SER A 88 -16.34 -13.26 3.79
N ASP A 89 -16.62 -13.09 2.50
CA ASP A 89 -16.34 -11.92 1.65
C ASP A 89 -14.84 -11.61 1.42
N VAL A 90 -14.46 -11.58 0.14
CA VAL A 90 -13.14 -11.09 -0.28
C VAL A 90 -13.17 -9.59 -0.13
N VAL A 91 -12.32 -9.04 0.72
CA VAL A 91 -12.17 -7.58 0.81
C VAL A 91 -10.77 -7.21 0.34
N PHE A 92 -10.73 -6.37 -0.70
CA PHE A 92 -9.51 -5.74 -1.17
C PHE A 92 -9.28 -4.49 -0.32
N PRO A 93 -8.30 -4.48 0.60
CA PRO A 93 -8.06 -3.31 1.44
C PRO A 93 -7.49 -2.15 0.61
N ASP A 94 -8.00 -0.94 0.83
CA ASP A 94 -7.47 0.29 0.22
C ASP A 94 -6.00 0.56 0.62
N THR A 95 -5.59 0.04 1.78
CA THR A 95 -4.24 0.17 2.30
C THR A 95 -3.88 -1.08 3.10
N SER A 96 -2.82 -1.76 2.69
CA SER A 96 -2.39 -3.03 3.28
C SER A 96 -0.87 -3.25 3.24
N VAL A 97 -0.14 -2.36 2.59
CA VAL A 97 1.31 -2.40 2.45
C VAL A 97 1.93 -1.10 2.94
N GLY A 98 2.97 -1.19 3.76
CA GLY A 98 3.87 -0.09 4.13
C GLY A 98 5.23 -0.25 3.45
N ILE A 99 5.54 0.60 2.48
CA ILE A 99 6.75 0.52 1.65
C ILE A 99 7.79 1.47 2.21
N ILE A 100 8.91 0.93 2.69
CA ILE A 100 10.05 1.69 3.22
C ILE A 100 11.02 1.99 2.07
N SER A 101 11.28 3.28 1.86
CA SER A 101 12.19 3.80 0.84
C SER A 101 13.22 4.70 1.53
N GLY A 102 14.26 4.10 2.11
CA GLY A 102 15.28 4.82 2.88
C GLY A 102 14.72 5.39 4.19
N ALA A 103 14.61 6.71 4.29
CA ALA A 103 14.18 7.38 5.53
C ALA A 103 12.67 7.63 5.61
N SER A 104 11.92 7.39 4.53
CA SER A 104 10.47 7.59 4.45
C SER A 104 9.76 6.26 4.23
N PHE A 105 8.43 6.28 4.36
CA PHE A 105 7.57 5.22 3.86
C PHE A 105 6.34 5.77 3.16
N ARG A 106 5.74 4.96 2.30
CA ARG A 106 4.45 5.21 1.67
C ARG A 106 3.52 4.01 1.88
N GLN A 107 2.23 4.22 1.72
CA GLN A 107 1.22 3.17 1.83
C GLN A 107 0.66 2.82 0.46
N SER A 108 0.25 1.56 0.29
CA SER A 108 -0.43 1.05 -0.90
C SER A 108 -1.30 -0.16 -0.56
N SER A 109 -2.13 -0.58 -1.50
CA SER A 109 -2.93 -1.81 -1.42
C SER A 109 -2.18 -3.05 -1.95
N TYR A 110 -1.06 -2.86 -2.64
CA TYR A 110 -0.21 -3.92 -3.17
C TYR A 110 1.25 -3.46 -3.32
N TYR A 111 2.15 -4.36 -3.70
CA TYR A 111 3.50 -4.01 -4.12
C TYR A 111 4.00 -4.90 -5.26
N LEU A 112 4.78 -4.34 -6.19
CA LEU A 112 5.48 -5.09 -7.22
C LEU A 112 6.98 -5.07 -6.95
N VAL A 113 7.56 -6.26 -6.78
CA VAL A 113 9.00 -6.45 -6.75
C VAL A 113 9.48 -6.76 -8.17
N HIS A 114 10.49 -6.01 -8.64
CA HIS A 114 11.10 -6.17 -9.96
C HIS A 114 10.05 -6.28 -11.10
N ASP A 115 9.02 -5.43 -11.05
CA ASP A 115 7.96 -5.28 -12.05
C ASP A 115 7.15 -6.54 -12.40
N SER A 116 7.31 -7.63 -11.65
CA SER A 116 6.73 -8.93 -12.01
C SER A 116 6.29 -9.79 -10.84
N ILE A 117 6.83 -9.58 -9.63
CA ILE A 117 6.40 -10.31 -8.44
C ILE A 117 5.45 -9.45 -7.63
N LEU A 118 4.16 -9.80 -7.65
CA LEU A 118 3.09 -9.12 -6.95
C LEU A 118 2.99 -9.64 -5.51
N ILE A 119 3.11 -8.74 -4.55
CA ILE A 119 2.72 -8.94 -3.16
C ILE A 119 1.32 -8.33 -3.00
N LEU A 120 0.32 -9.19 -2.79
CA LEU A 120 -1.09 -8.83 -2.71
C LEU A 120 -1.66 -9.29 -1.36
N PRO A 121 -1.73 -8.40 -0.36
CA PRO A 121 -2.46 -8.67 0.87
C PRO A 121 -3.97 -8.54 0.65
N LEU A 122 -4.71 -9.55 1.07
CA LEU A 122 -6.17 -9.60 1.05
C LEU A 122 -6.68 -9.75 2.49
N ILE A 123 -7.87 -9.23 2.79
CA ILE A 123 -8.46 -9.46 4.12
C ILE A 123 -8.99 -10.89 4.15
N GLY A 124 -8.36 -11.74 4.96
CA GLY A 124 -8.73 -13.12 5.18
C GLY A 124 -9.53 -13.35 6.47
N MET A 125 -9.38 -14.55 7.04
CA MET A 125 -10.11 -14.97 8.23
C MET A 125 -9.89 -14.02 9.43
N ASN A 126 -10.96 -13.72 10.16
CA ASN A 126 -10.94 -12.86 11.35
C ASN A 126 -10.39 -11.45 11.10
N ASN A 127 -10.56 -10.92 9.89
CA ASN A 127 -10.07 -9.60 9.46
C ASN A 127 -8.53 -9.44 9.51
N PHE A 128 -7.78 -10.54 9.53
CA PHE A 128 -6.33 -10.50 9.36
C PHE A 128 -5.96 -10.39 7.89
N LEU A 129 -4.79 -9.82 7.60
CA LEU A 129 -4.27 -9.81 6.24
C LEU A 129 -3.67 -11.19 5.92
N SER A 130 -4.13 -11.77 4.82
CA SER A 130 -3.58 -12.95 4.17
C SER A 130 -2.79 -12.51 2.94
N VAL A 131 -1.48 -12.71 2.95
CA VAL A 131 -0.57 -12.24 1.90
C VAL A 131 -0.37 -13.32 0.85
N TYR A 132 -0.63 -12.95 -0.40
CA TYR A 132 -0.34 -13.75 -1.58
C TYR A 132 0.84 -13.16 -2.34
N VAL A 133 1.83 -13.99 -2.66
CA VAL A 133 3.01 -13.60 -3.43
C VAL A 133 2.98 -14.34 -4.75
N LEU A 134 2.91 -13.60 -5.85
CA LEU A 134 2.57 -14.11 -7.17
C LEU A 134 3.62 -13.69 -8.18
N ASN A 135 4.17 -14.63 -8.93
CA ASN A 135 4.99 -14.32 -10.10
C ASN A 135 4.08 -14.13 -11.31
N LEU A 136 3.88 -12.88 -11.73
CA LEU A 136 3.03 -12.52 -12.86
C LEU A 136 3.66 -12.89 -14.22
N GLN A 137 4.99 -13.05 -14.30
CA GLN A 137 5.62 -13.46 -15.54
C GLN A 137 5.41 -14.95 -15.81
N SER A 138 5.60 -15.80 -14.79
CA SER A 138 5.41 -17.25 -14.89
C SER A 138 4.00 -17.73 -14.54
N GLN A 139 3.12 -16.84 -14.08
CA GLN A 139 1.76 -17.16 -13.59
C GLN A 139 1.79 -18.21 -12.47
N GLN A 140 2.71 -18.04 -11.50
CA GLN A 140 2.87 -18.97 -10.38
C GLN A 140 2.58 -18.29 -9.04
N VAL A 141 2.02 -19.05 -8.11
CA VAL A 141 1.90 -18.65 -6.71
C VAL A 141 3.19 -19.04 -5.98
N LEU A 142 3.96 -18.04 -5.52
CA LEU A 142 5.19 -18.25 -4.75
C LEU A 142 4.91 -18.43 -3.26
N GLY A 143 3.85 -17.79 -2.77
CA GLY A 143 3.38 -17.90 -1.40
C GLY A 143 1.88 -17.65 -1.33
N SER A 144 1.17 -18.49 -0.57
CA SER A 144 -0.28 -18.39 -0.38
C SER A 144 -0.62 -18.29 1.10
N ASP A 145 -1.59 -17.45 1.43
CA ASP A 145 -2.13 -17.27 2.80
C ASP A 145 -1.04 -17.07 3.87
N ILE A 146 -0.01 -16.26 3.58
CA ILE A 146 0.96 -15.87 4.60
C ILE A 146 0.30 -14.82 5.48
N ARG A 147 -0.16 -15.21 6.67
CA ARG A 147 -0.93 -14.32 7.53
C ARG A 147 -0.05 -13.28 8.22
N THR A 148 -0.61 -12.10 8.45
CA THR A 148 -0.04 -11.13 9.36
C THR A 148 -1.07 -10.54 10.32
N SER A 149 -0.65 -10.39 11.58
CA SER A 149 -1.42 -9.73 12.62
C SER A 149 -1.13 -8.24 12.73
N PHE A 150 -0.18 -7.71 11.96
CA PHE A 150 -0.03 -6.27 11.80
C PHE A 150 -1.02 -5.75 10.75
N GLY A 151 -1.49 -4.51 10.93
CA GLY A 151 -2.37 -3.86 9.96
C GLY A 151 -1.73 -3.59 8.59
N LEU A 152 -0.41 -3.79 8.42
CA LEU A 152 0.30 -3.64 7.15
C LEU A 152 1.37 -4.73 6.98
N VAL A 153 1.56 -5.18 5.74
CA VAL A 153 2.77 -5.88 5.30
C VAL A 153 3.86 -4.85 5.05
N TRP A 154 5.00 -4.98 5.71
CA TRP A 154 6.08 -4.00 5.55
C TRP A 154 7.09 -4.45 4.52
N ILE A 155 7.40 -3.60 3.56
CA ILE A 155 8.34 -3.88 2.46
C ILE A 155 9.58 -3.00 2.62
N ASP A 156 10.76 -3.56 2.40
CA ASP A 156 11.95 -2.77 2.06
C ASP A 156 12.23 -2.89 0.56
N GLU A 157 11.98 -1.78 -0.14
CA GLU A 157 12.13 -1.65 -1.58
C GLU A 157 13.56 -1.93 -2.05
N LYS A 158 14.56 -1.57 -1.24
CA LYS A 158 15.97 -1.69 -1.65
C LYS A 158 16.45 -3.13 -1.62
N SER A 159 16.06 -3.91 -0.61
CA SER A 159 16.51 -5.29 -0.44
C SER A 159 15.56 -6.33 -1.01
N SER A 160 14.38 -5.89 -1.48
CA SER A 160 13.31 -6.79 -1.96
C SER A 160 12.91 -7.80 -0.88
N THR A 161 12.82 -7.30 0.36
CA THR A 161 12.38 -8.08 1.51
C THR A 161 11.06 -7.56 2.06
N PHE A 162 10.30 -8.43 2.71
CA PHE A 162 9.08 -8.04 3.40
C PHE A 162 8.94 -8.73 4.75
N LEU A 163 8.19 -8.08 5.63
CA LEU A 163 7.95 -8.51 7.00
C LEU A 163 6.46 -8.84 7.20
N THR A 164 6.19 -10.02 7.74
CA THR A 164 4.89 -10.39 8.30
C THR A 164 5.05 -10.77 9.77
N THR A 165 3.94 -11.08 10.43
CA THR A 165 3.93 -11.51 11.82
C THR A 165 3.03 -12.72 11.99
N ASP A 166 3.36 -13.61 12.92
CA ASP A 166 2.42 -14.63 13.34
C ASP A 166 1.32 -14.00 14.22
N THR A 167 0.28 -14.79 14.53
CA THR A 167 -0.67 -14.48 15.60
C THR A 167 0.10 -14.28 16.91
N PRO A 168 -0.10 -13.16 17.63
CA PRO A 168 0.64 -12.90 18.84
C PRO A 168 0.22 -13.82 19.98
N ASP A 169 1.19 -14.17 20.83
CA ASP A 169 0.95 -14.81 22.12
C ASP A 169 0.74 -13.74 23.20
N TYR A 170 -0.13 -14.02 24.17
CA TYR A 170 -0.22 -13.19 25.38
C TYR A 170 0.91 -13.54 26.33
N THR A 171 1.74 -12.55 26.66
CA THR A 171 2.73 -12.70 27.75
C THR A 171 2.14 -12.32 29.10
N ASN A 172 1.23 -11.33 29.10
CA ASN A 172 0.42 -10.88 30.23
C ASN A 172 -0.77 -10.04 29.70
N ASP A 173 -1.61 -9.52 30.60
CA ASP A 173 -2.82 -8.75 30.27
C ASP A 173 -2.58 -7.44 29.50
N THR A 174 -1.32 -7.01 29.37
CA THR A 174 -0.97 -5.71 28.76
C THR A 174 -0.01 -5.83 27.58
N THR A 175 0.54 -7.02 27.32
CA THR A 175 1.66 -7.19 26.37
C THR A 175 1.51 -8.46 25.53
N TYR A 176 1.56 -8.25 24.21
CA TYR A 176 1.69 -9.27 23.18
C TYR A 176 3.15 -9.59 22.88
N LEU A 177 3.44 -10.86 22.62
CA LEU A 177 4.66 -11.32 21.98
C LEU A 177 4.35 -11.64 20.52
N TYR A 178 4.93 -10.88 19.61
CA TYR A 178 4.85 -11.13 18.18
C TYR A 178 6.09 -11.87 17.70
N LYS A 179 5.89 -12.93 16.92
CA LYS A 179 6.93 -13.49 16.07
C LYS A 179 6.90 -12.80 14.71
N LEU A 180 8.04 -12.32 14.27
CA LEU A 180 8.23 -11.51 13.07
C LEU A 180 8.98 -12.34 12.03
N ASN A 181 8.45 -12.42 10.81
CA ASN A 181 9.01 -13.25 9.75
C ASN A 181 9.46 -12.37 8.58
N LYS A 182 10.75 -12.37 8.28
CA LYS A 182 11.34 -11.64 7.15
C LYS A 182 11.52 -12.58 5.97
N TYR A 183 10.89 -12.23 4.86
CA TYR A 183 11.02 -12.94 3.60
C TYR A 183 11.86 -12.14 2.62
N LYS A 184 12.54 -12.84 1.70
CA LYS A 184 13.31 -12.24 0.61
C LYS A 184 12.84 -12.80 -0.72
N ILE A 185 12.71 -11.92 -1.70
CA ILE A 185 12.46 -12.29 -3.09
C ILE A 185 13.77 -12.17 -3.88
N THR A 186 14.15 -13.22 -4.59
CA THR A 186 15.36 -13.24 -5.42
C THR A 186 15.14 -14.16 -6.62
N GLY A 187 15.40 -13.66 -7.83
CA GLY A 187 15.36 -14.48 -9.05
C GLY A 187 13.99 -15.13 -9.35
N GLY A 188 12.89 -14.54 -8.85
CA GLY A 188 11.54 -15.09 -9.02
C GLY A 188 11.12 -16.10 -7.96
N GLU A 189 11.97 -16.35 -6.95
CA GLU A 189 11.67 -17.20 -5.80
C GLU A 189 11.47 -16.35 -4.54
N MET A 190 10.77 -16.92 -3.56
CA MET A 190 10.54 -16.34 -2.25
C MET A 190 11.08 -17.28 -1.17
N SER A 191 11.81 -16.76 -0.20
CA SER A 191 12.35 -17.54 0.93
C SER A 191 12.18 -16.79 2.26
N LEU A 192 11.93 -17.53 3.34
CA LEU A 192 12.04 -17.01 4.70
C LEU A 192 13.53 -16.91 5.07
N VAL A 193 14.00 -15.71 5.41
CA VAL A 193 15.44 -15.47 5.67
C VAL A 193 15.75 -15.15 7.13
N MET A 194 14.76 -14.71 7.91
CA MET A 194 14.95 -14.42 9.33
C MET A 194 13.63 -14.48 10.08
N THR A 195 13.71 -14.91 11.34
CA THR A 195 12.64 -14.79 12.32
C THR A 195 13.17 -14.04 13.54
N ASP A 196 12.38 -13.10 14.06
CA ASP A 196 12.68 -12.36 15.29
C ASP A 196 11.42 -12.28 16.17
N THR A 197 11.52 -11.68 17.35
CA THR A 197 10.38 -11.42 18.22
C THR A 197 10.34 -9.98 18.71
N VAL A 198 9.14 -9.49 19.00
CA VAL A 198 8.94 -8.18 19.64
C VAL A 198 7.82 -8.24 20.66
N HIS A 199 8.06 -7.62 21.80
CA HIS A 199 7.05 -7.40 22.81
C HIS A 199 6.37 -6.07 22.53
N MET A 200 5.05 -6.07 22.41
CA MET A 200 4.28 -4.88 22.12
C MET A 200 3.10 -4.77 23.07
N LYS A 201 2.85 -3.58 23.60
CA LYS A 201 1.66 -3.38 24.42
C LYS A 201 0.39 -3.55 23.58
N VAL A 202 -0.66 -4.07 24.21
CA VAL A 202 -1.94 -4.38 23.56
C VAL A 202 -2.54 -3.14 22.86
N ASP A 203 -2.39 -1.96 23.46
CA ASP A 203 -2.87 -0.67 22.95
C ASP A 203 -2.03 -0.09 21.80
N LEU A 204 -0.88 -0.69 21.49
CA LEU A 204 0.07 -0.19 20.50
C LEU A 204 0.17 -1.07 19.24
N LYS A 205 -0.56 -2.21 19.18
CA LYS A 205 -0.42 -3.22 18.12
C LYS A 205 -0.58 -2.69 16.68
N ASP A 206 -1.47 -1.70 16.50
CA ASP A 206 -1.80 -1.14 15.18
C ASP A 206 -1.28 0.30 15.03
N ASP A 207 -0.41 0.75 15.93
CA ASP A 207 0.24 2.05 15.79
C ASP A 207 1.26 2.00 14.64
N ILE A 208 0.92 2.69 13.54
CA ILE A 208 1.71 2.74 12.31
C ILE A 208 3.14 3.21 12.58
N LYS A 209 3.35 4.17 13.49
CA LYS A 209 4.68 4.72 13.78
C LYS A 209 5.54 3.72 14.54
N ILE A 210 4.95 2.95 15.45
CA ILE A 210 5.63 1.87 16.16
C ILE A 210 5.97 0.73 15.19
N ASN A 211 4.98 0.28 14.41
CA ASN A 211 5.16 -0.78 13.42
C ASN A 211 6.23 -0.40 12.38
N TYR A 212 6.25 0.87 11.92
CA TYR A 212 7.30 1.40 11.06
C TYR A 212 8.70 1.31 11.69
N ARG A 213 8.84 1.67 12.97
CA ARG A 213 10.13 1.59 13.68
C ARG A 213 10.63 0.14 13.79
N ILE A 214 9.72 -0.79 14.08
CA ILE A 214 10.03 -2.23 14.15
C ILE A 214 10.47 -2.72 12.76
N ALA A 215 9.68 -2.44 11.73
CA ALA A 215 9.98 -2.83 10.36
C ALA A 215 11.33 -2.28 9.90
N ARG A 216 11.61 -0.99 10.15
CA ARG A 216 12.88 -0.36 9.79
C ARG A 216 14.08 -1.01 10.49
N ARG A 217 13.95 -1.43 11.74
CA ARG A 217 15.02 -2.11 12.48
C ARG A 217 15.39 -3.48 11.87
N LEU A 218 14.42 -4.18 11.32
CA LEU A 218 14.56 -5.59 10.91
C LEU A 218 14.78 -5.77 9.41
N LEU A 219 14.30 -4.82 8.62
CA LEU A 219 14.47 -4.86 7.18
C LEU A 219 15.83 -4.29 6.75
N HIS A 220 16.35 -3.27 7.43
CA HIS A 220 17.68 -2.69 7.21
C HIS A 220 18.83 -3.47 7.86
#